data_AF-A0A1Q8RT26-F1
#
_entry.id   AF-A0A1Q8RT26-F1
#
_cell.length_a   1.000
_cell.length_b   1.000
_cell.length_c   1.000
_cell.angle_alpha   90.00
_cell.angle_beta   90.00
_cell.angle_gamma   90.00
#
_symmetry.space_group_name_H-M   'P 1'
#
loop_
_entity.id
_entity.type
_entity.pdbx_description
1 polymer ?
#
loop_
_entity_poly.entity_id
_entity_poly.type
_entity_poly.pdbx_seq_one_letter_code
_entity_poly.pdbx_strand_id
1 'polypeptide(L)'
;MISEIRVNPKMSSLAAIQEAQNGSLKGFEPIGDVLDEQMLRLVKEHLTTKNLGKMIPSISEEVSDSLLTIFSDSPIVRLEWKEFQLGEPIIRLVARTSSRVFGGKIFCHSEEWLQAMAKYTKHFLIAGIFLRFFPT
;
A
#
# COMPACT_ATOMS: atom_id res chain seq x y z
N MET A 1 18.62 -28.56 3.67
CA MET A 1 18.09 -27.73 4.78
C MET A 1 17.31 -26.50 4.30
N ILE A 2 17.92 -25.42 3.76
CA ILE A 2 17.14 -24.22 3.35
C ILE A 2 16.17 -24.48 2.18
N SER A 3 16.54 -25.33 1.22
CA SER A 3 15.67 -25.72 0.11
C SER A 3 14.46 -26.53 0.57
N GLU A 4 14.60 -27.38 1.59
CA GLU A 4 13.52 -28.21 2.13
C GLU A 4 12.46 -27.38 2.86
N ILE A 5 12.87 -26.30 3.53
CA ILE A 5 11.94 -25.38 4.21
C ILE A 5 11.08 -24.63 3.19
N ARG A 6 11.65 -24.19 2.06
CA ARG A 6 10.94 -23.41 1.04
C ARG A 6 9.89 -24.20 0.27
N VAL A 7 10.03 -25.52 0.19
CA VAL A 7 9.15 -26.40 -0.59
C VAL A 7 8.16 -27.14 0.33
N ASN A 8 8.29 -27.00 1.65
CA ASN A 8 7.40 -27.65 2.60
C ASN A 8 6.03 -26.96 2.65
N PRO A 9 4.94 -27.62 2.22
CA PRO A 9 3.61 -27.02 2.21
C PRO A 9 3.10 -26.66 3.62
N LYS A 10 3.59 -27.33 4.67
CA LYS A 10 3.25 -26.99 6.07
C LYS A 10 3.92 -25.70 6.57
N MET A 11 4.85 -25.14 5.81
CA MET A 11 5.57 -23.91 6.14
C MET A 11 5.35 -22.83 5.07
N SER A 12 4.18 -22.87 4.42
CA SER A 12 3.81 -21.85 3.45
C SER A 12 3.68 -20.49 4.14
N SER A 13 4.55 -19.54 3.77
CA SER A 13 4.46 -18.16 4.25
C SER A 13 3.17 -17.49 3.80
N LEU A 14 2.65 -17.87 2.62
CA LEU A 14 1.38 -17.36 2.12
C LEU A 14 0.22 -17.81 3.02
N ALA A 15 0.13 -19.11 3.31
CA ALA A 15 -0.92 -19.63 4.18
C ALA A 15 -0.87 -19.00 5.58
N ALA A 16 0.34 -18.83 6.14
CA ALA A 16 0.52 -18.17 7.43
C ALA A 16 0.05 -16.70 7.42
N ILE A 17 0.29 -15.96 6.33
CA ILE A 17 -0.21 -14.59 6.18
C ILE A 17 -1.73 -14.59 6.09
N GLN A 18 -2.32 -15.48 5.30
CA GLN A 18 -3.76 -15.56 5.13
C GLN A 18 -4.49 -15.88 6.42
N GLU A 19 -3.96 -16.82 7.21
CA GLU A 19 -4.47 -17.13 8.55
C GLU A 19 -4.33 -15.92 9.48
N ALA A 20 -3.14 -15.33 9.58
CA ALA A 20 -2.86 -14.21 10.49
C ALA A 20 -3.57 -12.90 10.13
N GLN A 21 -4.13 -12.79 8.92
CA GLN A 21 -4.82 -11.59 8.43
C GLN A 21 -6.30 -11.88 8.10
N ASN A 22 -6.87 -12.96 8.64
CA ASN A 22 -8.28 -13.31 8.53
C ASN A 22 -8.78 -13.47 7.09
N GLY A 23 -7.93 -14.00 6.19
CA GLY A 23 -8.24 -14.14 4.77
C GLY A 23 -9.46 -15.02 4.48
N SER A 24 -9.88 -15.88 5.41
CA SER A 24 -11.10 -16.69 5.28
C SER A 24 -12.39 -15.91 5.51
N LEU A 25 -12.31 -14.70 6.06
CA LEU A 25 -13.49 -13.88 6.36
C LEU A 25 -13.90 -13.04 5.14
N LYS A 26 -15.22 -12.91 4.95
CA LYS A 26 -15.78 -11.95 4.00
C LYS A 26 -15.37 -10.52 4.38
N GLY A 27 -14.96 -9.73 3.41
CA GLY A 27 -14.35 -8.41 3.58
C GLY A 27 -12.81 -8.42 3.61
N PHE A 28 -12.18 -9.61 3.67
CA PHE A 28 -10.72 -9.79 3.60
C PHE A 28 -10.27 -10.50 2.32
N GLU A 29 -11.07 -10.39 1.25
CA GLU A 29 -10.80 -10.97 -0.07
C GLU A 29 -9.42 -10.59 -0.66
N PRO A 30 -8.85 -9.38 -0.44
CA PRO A 30 -7.49 -9.09 -0.90
C PRO A 30 -6.43 -10.05 -0.35
N ILE A 31 -6.69 -10.64 0.82
CA ILE A 31 -5.81 -11.63 1.45
C ILE A 31 -6.26 -13.05 1.10
N GLY A 32 -7.56 -13.34 1.20
CA GLY A 32 -8.08 -14.69 0.97
C GLY A 32 -8.00 -15.13 -0.49
N ASP A 33 -8.43 -14.26 -1.39
CA ASP A 33 -8.72 -14.61 -2.79
C ASP A 33 -7.71 -14.01 -3.76
N VAL A 34 -7.23 -12.79 -3.49
CA VAL A 34 -6.33 -12.05 -4.40
C VAL A 34 -4.86 -12.33 -4.13
N LEU A 35 -4.48 -12.48 -2.86
CA LEU A 35 -3.11 -12.83 -2.48
C LEU A 35 -2.93 -14.34 -2.65
N ASP A 36 -2.52 -14.76 -3.85
CA ASP A 36 -2.19 -16.14 -4.16
C ASP A 36 -0.75 -16.29 -4.68
N GLU A 37 -0.35 -17.52 -5.01
CA GLU A 37 1.00 -17.77 -5.54
C GLU A 37 1.24 -17.08 -6.89
N GLN A 38 0.19 -16.95 -7.72
CA GLN A 38 0.30 -16.31 -9.03
C GLN A 38 0.56 -14.81 -8.88
N MET A 39 -0.18 -14.13 -8.00
CA MET A 39 0.00 -12.73 -7.66
C MET A 39 1.41 -12.50 -7.09
N LEU A 40 1.85 -13.34 -6.13
CA LEU A 40 3.19 -13.24 -5.56
C LEU A 40 4.28 -13.43 -6.62
N ARG A 41 4.07 -14.32 -7.58
CA ARG A 41 4.99 -14.53 -8.70
C ARG A 41 5.03 -13.30 -9.60
N LEU A 42 3.89 -12.73 -9.97
CA LEU A 42 3.81 -11.51 -10.78
C LEU A 42 4.53 -10.35 -10.10
N VAL A 43 4.31 -10.18 -8.79
CA VAL A 43 5.01 -9.17 -7.97
C VAL A 43 6.51 -9.39 -8.01
N LYS A 44 7.01 -10.62 -7.82
CA LYS A 44 8.44 -10.92 -7.87
C LYS A 44 9.05 -10.65 -9.25
N GLU A 45 8.32 -10.93 -10.33
CA GLU A 45 8.77 -10.71 -11.70
C GLU A 45 8.79 -9.21 -12.07
N HIS A 46 7.84 -8.43 -11.56
CA HIS A 46 7.69 -7.01 -11.94
C HIS A 46 8.36 -6.04 -10.98
N LEU A 47 8.35 -6.30 -9.67
CA LEU A 47 9.01 -5.47 -8.64
C LEU A 47 10.45 -5.93 -8.36
N THR A 48 11.21 -6.17 -9.42
CA THR A 48 12.66 -6.44 -9.29
C THR A 48 13.44 -5.15 -9.01
N THR A 49 14.64 -5.26 -8.44
CA THR A 49 15.54 -4.11 -8.21
C THR A 49 15.75 -3.27 -9.47
N LYS A 50 15.85 -3.93 -10.64
CA LYS A 50 16.00 -3.27 -11.94
C LYS A 50 14.77 -2.45 -12.32
N ASN A 51 13.57 -3.03 -12.18
CA ASN A 51 12.33 -2.34 -12.55
C ASN A 51 11.99 -1.24 -11.55
N LEU A 52 12.25 -1.46 -10.26
CA LEU A 52 12.11 -0.44 -9.24
C LEU A 52 13.02 0.75 -9.53
N GLY A 53 14.28 0.50 -9.91
CA GLY A 53 15.22 1.56 -10.32
C GLY A 53 14.70 2.45 -11.45
N LYS A 54 13.92 1.90 -12.38
CA LYS A 54 13.28 2.66 -13.46
C LYS A 54 12.08 3.50 -12.97
N MET A 55 11.42 3.06 -11.91
CA MET A 55 10.25 3.74 -11.34
C MET A 55 10.63 4.86 -10.37
N ILE A 56 11.79 4.77 -9.69
CA ILE A 56 12.24 5.76 -8.69
C ILE A 56 12.11 7.21 -9.18
N PRO A 57 12.55 7.61 -10.38
CA PRO A 57 12.40 9.00 -10.83
C PRO A 57 10.94 9.46 -10.88
N SER A 58 10.05 8.60 -11.38
CA SER A 58 8.62 8.90 -11.48
C SER A 58 7.92 8.98 -10.12
N ILE A 59 8.39 8.20 -9.15
CA ILE A 59 7.93 8.24 -7.76
C ILE A 59 8.43 9.51 -7.09
N SER A 60 9.71 9.86 -7.26
CA SER A 60 10.29 11.07 -6.70
C SER A 60 9.58 12.33 -7.20
N GLU A 61 9.28 12.39 -8.50
CA GLU A 61 8.49 13.46 -9.11
C GLU A 61 7.11 13.58 -8.43
N GLU A 62 6.39 12.47 -8.28
CA GLU A 62 5.07 12.45 -7.64
C GLU A 62 5.13 12.84 -6.16
N VAL A 63 6.16 12.40 -5.43
CA VAL A 63 6.36 12.77 -4.02
C VAL A 63 6.57 14.27 -3.91
N SER A 64 7.43 14.87 -4.75
CA SER A 64 7.65 16.32 -4.74
C SER A 64 6.36 17.10 -5.04
N ASP A 65 5.60 16.69 -6.06
CA ASP A 65 4.31 17.30 -6.40
C ASP A 65 3.27 17.15 -5.28
N SER A 66 3.18 15.94 -4.71
CA SER A 66 2.26 15.64 -3.62
C SER A 66 2.60 16.44 -2.37
N LEU A 67 3.88 16.61 -2.03
CA LEU A 67 4.30 17.41 -0.89
C LEU A 67 3.90 18.88 -1.05
N LEU A 68 4.11 19.43 -2.25
CA LEU A 68 3.67 20.79 -2.55
C LEU A 68 2.15 20.91 -2.45
N THR A 69 1.41 20.01 -3.08
CA THR A 69 -0.05 20.04 -3.11
C THR A 69 -0.68 19.85 -1.72
N ILE A 70 -0.13 18.95 -0.91
CA ILE A 70 -0.74 18.55 0.37
C ILE A 70 -0.37 19.49 1.52
N PHE A 71 0.84 20.06 1.50
CA PHE A 71 1.37 20.84 2.64
C PHE A 71 1.54 22.34 2.37
N SER A 72 1.42 22.80 1.11
CA SER A 72 1.56 24.22 0.78
C SER A 72 0.20 24.92 0.78
N ASP A 73 -0.19 25.46 1.94
CA ASP A 73 -1.47 26.20 2.09
C ASP A 73 -1.38 27.66 1.59
N SER A 74 -0.27 28.09 1.00
CA SER A 74 -0.08 29.49 0.61
C SER A 74 0.77 29.63 -0.67
N PRO A 75 0.39 30.51 -1.62
CA PRO A 75 1.20 30.85 -2.78
C PRO A 75 2.52 31.58 -2.41
N ILE A 76 2.69 31.94 -1.14
CA ILE A 76 3.92 32.53 -0.61
C ILE A 76 4.66 31.43 0.15
N VAL A 77 5.70 30.88 -0.45
CA VAL A 77 6.67 30.01 0.22
C VAL A 77 7.40 30.87 1.26
N ARG A 78 6.85 30.94 2.47
CA ARG A 78 7.60 31.41 3.63
C ARG A 78 8.43 30.23 4.13
N LEU A 79 9.74 30.43 4.24
CA LEU A 79 10.70 29.49 4.84
C LEU A 79 10.51 29.41 6.36
N GLU A 80 9.27 29.26 6.83
CA GLU A 80 8.92 29.22 8.24
C GLU A 80 8.47 27.80 8.60
N TRP A 81 8.88 27.35 9.79
CA TRP A 81 8.40 26.09 10.34
C TRP A 81 6.89 26.17 10.57
N LYS A 82 6.20 25.11 10.16
CA LYS A 82 4.74 25.02 10.28
C LYS A 82 4.36 23.73 10.97
N GLU A 83 3.46 23.85 11.93
CA GLU A 83 2.79 22.70 12.52
C GLU A 83 1.68 22.21 11.59
N PHE A 84 1.60 20.90 11.42
CA PHE A 84 0.54 20.25 10.68
C PHE A 84 0.15 18.94 11.35
N GLN A 85 -1.10 18.53 11.18
CA GLN A 85 -1.56 17.23 11.65
C GLN A 85 -1.15 16.17 10.62
N LEU A 86 -0.33 15.21 11.02
CA LEU A 86 0.20 14.20 10.10
C LEU A 86 -0.89 13.28 9.52
N GLY A 87 -1.98 13.03 10.27
CA GLY A 87 -2.96 11.97 10.03
C GLY A 87 -3.47 11.84 8.60
N GLU A 88 -4.29 12.79 8.14
CA GLU A 88 -4.85 12.74 6.78
C GLU A 88 -3.83 13.06 5.67
N PRO A 89 -2.93 14.06 5.84
CA PRO A 89 -1.91 14.38 4.85
C PRO A 89 -0.99 13.22 4.46
N ILE A 90 -0.53 12.40 5.43
CA ILE A 90 0.34 11.26 5.13
C ILE A 90 -0.41 10.16 4.37
N ILE A 91 -1.68 9.94 4.70
CA ILE A 91 -2.53 8.96 4.00
C ILE A 91 -2.68 9.36 2.53
N ARG A 92 -2.95 10.64 2.26
CA ARG A 92 -3.02 11.15 0.87
C ARG A 92 -1.70 11.01 0.13
N LEU A 93 -0.57 11.33 0.77
CA LEU A 93 0.75 11.17 0.17
C LEU A 93 1.02 9.71 -0.22
N VAL A 94 0.75 8.77 0.68
CA VAL A 94 0.92 7.33 0.44
C VAL A 94 -0.04 6.84 -0.66
N ALA A 95 -1.29 7.29 -0.66
CA ALA A 95 -2.28 6.92 -1.66
C ALA A 95 -1.86 7.38 -3.08
N ARG A 96 -1.40 8.64 -3.23
CA ARG A 96 -0.91 9.20 -4.50
C ARG A 96 0.32 8.46 -5.00
N THR A 97 1.32 8.30 -4.13
CA THR A 97 2.58 7.66 -4.47
C THR A 97 2.38 6.18 -4.85
N SER A 98 1.55 5.45 -4.11
CA SER A 98 1.25 4.04 -4.44
C SER A 98 0.45 3.92 -5.74
N SER A 99 -0.51 4.82 -5.96
CA SER A 99 -1.27 4.88 -7.21
C SER A 99 -0.39 5.25 -8.41
N ARG A 100 0.66 6.06 -8.20
CA ARG A 100 1.65 6.35 -9.25
C ARG A 100 2.45 5.12 -9.64
N VAL A 101 2.85 4.30 -8.67
CA VAL A 101 3.61 3.06 -8.88
C VAL A 101 2.77 2.02 -9.61
N PHE A 102 1.55 1.76 -9.13
CA PHE A 102 0.74 0.64 -9.59
C PHE A 102 -0.30 1.01 -10.64
N GLY A 103 -0.76 2.27 -10.66
CA GLY A 103 -1.76 2.80 -11.59
C GLY A 103 -1.25 3.87 -12.57
N GLY A 104 -0.01 4.35 -12.41
CA GLY A 104 0.53 5.41 -13.28
C GLY A 104 -0.13 6.79 -13.07
N LYS A 105 0.04 7.69 -14.05
CA LYS A 105 -0.38 9.12 -13.93
C LYS A 105 -1.89 9.31 -13.80
N ILE A 106 -2.68 8.38 -14.35
CA ILE A 106 -4.14 8.50 -14.41
C ILE A 106 -4.73 8.36 -13.00
N PHE A 107 -4.31 7.33 -12.27
CA PHE A 107 -4.88 7.04 -10.96
C PHE A 107 -4.28 7.89 -9.83
N CYS A 108 -3.02 8.36 -9.95
CA CYS A 108 -2.42 9.18 -8.89
C CYS A 108 -3.01 10.58 -8.74
N HIS A 109 -3.79 11.07 -9.71
CA HIS A 109 -4.48 12.37 -9.65
C HIS A 109 -6.02 12.26 -9.63
N SER A 110 -6.58 11.03 -9.65
CA SER A 110 -8.02 10.86 -9.51
C SER A 110 -8.39 10.89 -8.04
N GLU A 111 -9.01 11.99 -7.62
CA GLU A 111 -9.40 12.19 -6.22
C GLU A 111 -10.39 11.10 -5.75
N GLU A 112 -11.29 10.66 -6.64
CA GLU A 112 -12.24 9.58 -6.35
C GLU A 112 -11.50 8.26 -6.08
N TRP A 113 -10.49 7.95 -6.91
CA TRP A 113 -9.66 6.75 -6.73
C TRP A 113 -8.86 6.82 -5.42
N LEU A 114 -8.21 7.96 -5.15
CA LEU A 114 -7.38 8.14 -3.97
C LEU A 114 -8.20 8.03 -2.69
N GLN A 115 -9.39 8.64 -2.66
CA GLN A 115 -10.31 8.55 -1.53
C GLN A 115 -10.83 7.13 -1.32
N ALA A 116 -11.22 6.44 -2.41
CA ALA A 116 -11.67 5.06 -2.33
C ALA A 116 -10.57 4.14 -1.79
N MET A 117 -9.35 4.25 -2.32
CA MET A 117 -8.21 3.44 -1.91
C MET A 117 -7.80 3.69 -0.46
N ALA A 118 -7.72 4.96 -0.05
CA ALA A 118 -7.42 5.33 1.33
C ALA A 118 -8.48 4.83 2.32
N LYS A 119 -9.77 5.04 2.00
CA LYS A 119 -10.89 4.62 2.85
C LYS A 119 -10.96 3.11 2.97
N TYR A 120 -10.82 2.40 1.85
CA TYR A 120 -10.81 0.94 1.84
C TYR A 120 -9.70 0.38 2.71
N THR A 121 -8.46 0.86 2.51
CA THR A 121 -7.29 0.41 3.28
C THR A 121 -7.45 0.70 4.77
N LYS A 122 -7.96 1.89 5.12
CA LYS A 122 -8.24 2.26 6.51
C LYS A 122 -9.26 1.32 7.16
N HIS A 123 -10.37 1.04 6.48
CA HIS A 123 -11.40 0.14 7.01
C HIS A 123 -10.88 -1.30 7.15
N PHE A 124 -10.15 -1.78 6.15
CA PHE A 124 -9.52 -3.09 6.17
C PHE A 124 -8.57 -3.25 7.37
N LEU A 125 -7.69 -2.27 7.59
CA LEU A 125 -6.74 -2.31 8.72
C LEU A 125 -7.45 -2.20 10.08
N ILE A 126 -8.42 -1.31 10.23
CA ILE A 126 -9.18 -1.16 11.47
C ILE A 126 -9.95 -2.45 11.79
N ALA A 127 -10.61 -3.04 10.80
CA ALA A 127 -11.31 -4.30 10.96
C ALA A 127 -10.35 -5.43 11.36
N GLY A 128 -9.20 -5.53 10.69
CA GLY A 128 -8.19 -6.53 11.01
C GLY A 128 -7.64 -6.38 12.43
N ILE A 129 -7.40 -5.15 12.89
CA ILE A 129 -6.99 -4.87 14.28
C ILE A 129 -8.10 -5.26 15.26
N PHE A 130 -9.35 -4.90 14.95
CA PHE A 130 -10.50 -5.18 15.82
C PHE A 130 -10.74 -6.69 15.99
N LEU A 131 -10.58 -7.47 14.94
CA LEU A 131 -10.76 -8.93 14.98
C LEU A 131 -9.75 -9.62 15.90
N ARG A 132 -8.57 -9.04 16.14
CA ARG A 132 -7.58 -9.60 17.10
C ARG A 132 -8.09 -9.66 18.54
N PHE A 133 -9.13 -8.92 18.88
CA PHE A 133 -9.75 -8.97 20.20
C PHE A 133 -10.75 -10.13 20.36
N PHE A 134 -11.04 -10.86 19.27
CA PHE A 134 -11.96 -11.99 19.27
C PHE A 134 -11.22 -13.26 18.84
N PRO A 135 -11.61 -14.43 19.39
CA PRO A 135 -11.10 -15.69 18.86
C PRO A 135 -11.59 -15.84 17.41
N THR A 136 -10.64 -15.93 16.49
CA THR A 136 -10.87 -16.09 15.04
C THR A 136 -10.43 -17.47 14.59
#